data_AF-A0A7D5DXE1-F1
#
_entry.id   AF-A0A7D5DXE1-F1
#
_cell.length_a   1.000
_cell.length_b   1.000
_cell.length_c   1.000
_cell.angle_alpha   90.00
_cell.angle_beta   90.00
_cell.angle_gamma   90.00
#
_symmetry.space_group_name_H-M   'P 1'
#
loop_
_entity.id
_entity.type
_entity.pdbx_description
1 polymer ?
#
loop_
_entity_poly.entity_id
_entity_poly.type
_entity_poly.pdbx_seq_one_letter_code
_entity_poly.pdbx_strand_id
1 'polypeptide(L)'
;MPLESWAPEATFALDLFTLLATTVASVFSTIAALGFRGTPWGRTLAPLPVVFVALTVSTTVTIHPATPPHGGWVASVCWLVAVAAIAVTCWRFVSLTAELEVSA
;
A
#
# COMPACT_ATOMS: atom_id res chain seq x y z
N MET A 1 33.97 5.81 -3.57
CA MET A 1 33.59 4.45 -4.01
C MET A 1 32.72 4.60 -5.24
N PRO A 2 33.07 4.00 -6.40
CA PRO A 2 32.16 3.98 -7.53
C PRO A 2 30.93 3.16 -7.11
N LEU A 3 29.74 3.74 -7.21
CA LEU A 3 28.49 2.99 -7.05
C LEU A 3 28.55 1.81 -8.03
N GLU A 4 28.42 0.59 -7.51
CA GLU A 4 28.50 -0.64 -8.29
C GLU A 4 27.55 -0.55 -9.48
N SER A 5 28.05 -0.81 -10.69
CA SER A 5 27.34 -0.83 -11.99
C SER A 5 26.06 -1.70 -12.06
N TRP A 6 25.70 -2.37 -10.97
CA TRP A 6 24.65 -3.35 -10.79
C TRP A 6 23.46 -2.72 -10.06
N ALA A 7 23.68 -1.60 -9.35
CA ALA A 7 22.67 -0.89 -8.60
C ALA A 7 21.42 -0.52 -9.41
N PRO A 8 21.52 -0.07 -10.69
CA PRO A 8 20.34 0.27 -11.48
C PRO A 8 19.46 -0.95 -11.80
N GLU A 9 20.09 -2.09 -12.10
CA GLU A 9 19.40 -3.34 -12.42
C GLU A 9 18.71 -3.93 -11.18
N ALA A 10 19.39 -3.87 -10.04
CA ALA A 10 18.83 -4.31 -8.75
C ALA A 10 17.65 -3.43 -8.31
N THR A 11 17.75 -2.10 -8.46
CA THR A 11 16.65 -1.18 -8.15
C THR A 11 15.44 -1.42 -9.05
N PHE A 12 15.66 -1.58 -10.35
CA PHE A 12 14.58 -1.87 -11.30
C PHE A 12 13.89 -3.22 -11.00
N ALA A 13 14.66 -4.26 -10.70
CA ALA A 13 14.11 -5.57 -10.34
C ALA A 13 13.28 -5.50 -9.05
N LEU A 14 13.75 -4.74 -8.06
CA LEU A 14 13.01 -4.51 -6.81
C LEU A 14 11.70 -3.76 -7.08
N ASP A 15 11.74 -2.67 -7.84
CA ASP A 15 10.55 -1.89 -8.17
C ASP A 15 9.52 -2.72 -8.96
N LEU A 16 9.98 -3.56 -9.89
CA LEU A 16 9.11 -4.47 -10.63
C LEU A 16 8.47 -5.51 -9.71
N PHE A 17 9.24 -6.10 -8.80
CA PHE A 17 8.72 -7.03 -7.81
C PHE A 17 7.70 -6.36 -6.88
N THR A 18 8.01 -5.15 -6.40
CA THR A 18 7.09 -4.34 -5.60
C THR A 18 5.80 -4.06 -6.34
N LEU A 19 5.87 -3.68 -7.62
CA LEU A 19 4.69 -3.42 -8.44
C LEU A 19 3.80 -4.66 -8.55
N LEU A 20 4.39 -5.83 -8.81
CA LEU A 20 3.65 -7.10 -8.88
C LEU A 20 3.00 -7.42 -7.53
N ALA A 21 3.76 -7.33 -6.44
CA ALA A 21 3.29 -7.62 -5.10
C ALA A 21 2.13 -6.68 -4.68
N THR A 22 2.26 -5.37 -4.90
CA THR A 22 1.22 -4.40 -4.56
C THR A 22 0.00 -4.53 -5.44
N THR A 23 0.17 -4.89 -6.71
CA THR A 23 -0.95 -5.17 -7.62
C THR A 23 -1.74 -6.38 -7.14
N VAL A 24 -1.07 -7.49 -6.83
CA VAL A 24 -1.71 -8.70 -6.31
C VAL A 24 -2.39 -8.42 -4.97
N ALA A 25 -1.72 -7.72 -4.07
CA ALA A 25 -2.27 -7.33 -2.78
C ALA A 25 -3.48 -6.39 -2.91
N SER A 26 -3.52 -5.51 -3.91
CA SER A 26 -4.68 -4.64 -4.18
C SER A 26 -5.91 -5.45 -4.58
N VAL A 27 -5.74 -6.52 -5.36
CA VAL A 27 -6.83 -7.42 -5.76
C VAL A 27 -7.35 -8.16 -4.54
N PHE A 28 -6.48 -8.81 -3.76
CA PHE A 28 -6.89 -9.56 -2.57
C PHE A 28 -7.51 -8.68 -1.49
N SER A 29 -6.95 -7.50 -1.23
CA SER A 29 -7.52 -6.55 -0.27
C SER A 29 -8.90 -6.05 -0.72
N THR A 30 -9.10 -5.83 -2.02
CA THR A 30 -10.41 -5.46 -2.56
C THR A 30 -11.43 -6.59 -2.39
N ILE A 31 -11.04 -7.82 -2.71
CA ILE A 31 -11.89 -9.02 -2.51
C ILE A 31 -12.24 -9.15 -1.03
N ALA A 32 -11.28 -9.00 -0.13
CA ALA A 32 -11.50 -9.06 1.32
C ALA A 32 -12.45 -7.95 1.80
N ALA A 33 -12.21 -6.70 1.39
CA ALA A 33 -13.06 -5.57 1.77
C ALA A 33 -14.52 -5.75 1.31
N LEU A 34 -14.73 -6.32 0.12
CA LEU A 34 -16.05 -6.67 -0.39
C LEU A 34 -16.66 -7.87 0.33
N GLY A 35 -15.87 -8.92 0.60
CA GLY A 35 -16.32 -10.14 1.27
C GLY A 35 -16.74 -9.91 2.72
N PHE A 36 -16.08 -8.99 3.43
CA PHE A 36 -16.42 -8.61 4.80
C PHE A 36 -17.41 -7.46 4.91
N ARG A 37 -18.02 -7.02 3.81
CA ARG A 37 -18.94 -5.88 3.80
C ARG A 37 -20.11 -6.11 4.76
N GLY A 38 -20.38 -5.12 5.61
CA GLY A 38 -21.44 -5.20 6.64
C GLY A 38 -20.99 -5.81 7.96
N THR A 39 -19.77 -6.37 8.04
CA THR A 39 -19.19 -6.84 9.30
C THR A 39 -18.29 -5.76 9.93
N PRO A 40 -17.99 -5.84 11.23
CA PRO A 40 -17.00 -4.96 11.88
C PRO A 40 -15.63 -5.04 11.20
N TRP A 41 -15.22 -6.24 10.77
CA TRP A 41 -13.98 -6.47 10.01
C TRP A 41 -13.96 -5.76 8.66
N GLY A 42 -15.09 -5.67 7.97
CA GLY A 42 -15.19 -4.95 6.70
C GLY A 42 -14.88 -3.46 6.85
N ARG A 43 -15.31 -2.83 7.97
CA ARG A 43 -14.95 -1.43 8.26
C ARG A 43 -13.46 -1.30 8.53
N THR A 44 -12.86 -2.24 9.26
CA THR A 44 -11.43 -2.22 9.55
C THR A 44 -10.59 -2.39 8.27
N LEU A 45 -10.97 -3.31 7.38
CA LEU A 45 -10.24 -3.63 6.16
C LEU A 45 -10.49 -2.63 5.01
N ALA A 46 -11.57 -1.83 5.07
CA ALA A 46 -11.95 -0.90 4.01
C ALA A 46 -10.85 0.05 3.48
N PRO A 47 -9.89 0.55 4.30
CA PRO A 47 -8.82 1.40 3.80
C PRO A 47 -7.66 0.64 3.13
N LEU A 48 -7.53 -0.68 3.32
CA LEU A 48 -6.42 -1.47 2.78
C LEU A 48 -6.32 -1.44 1.24
N PRO A 49 -7.41 -1.56 0.46
CA PRO A 49 -7.34 -1.39 -0.99
C PRO A 49 -6.70 -0.07 -1.41
N VAL A 50 -6.99 1.01 -0.68
CA VAL A 50 -6.42 2.35 -0.96
C VAL A 50 -4.91 2.36 -0.76
N VAL A 51 -4.40 1.69 0.28
CA VAL A 51 -2.96 1.54 0.53
C VAL A 51 -2.29 0.90 -0.68
N PHE A 52 -2.77 -0.28 -1.10
CA PHE A 52 -2.12 -1.03 -2.17
C PHE A 52 -2.28 -0.36 -3.53
N VAL A 53 -3.41 0.30 -3.81
CA VAL A 53 -3.56 1.11 -5.02
C VAL A 53 -2.59 2.28 -5.03
N ALA A 54 -2.45 3.00 -3.91
CA ALA A 54 -1.51 4.11 -3.81
C ALA A 54 -0.06 3.66 -4.01
N LEU A 55 0.33 2.52 -3.43
CA LEU A 55 1.67 1.95 -3.61
C LEU A 55 1.91 1.46 -5.04
N THR A 56 0.92 0.84 -5.68
CA THR A 56 0.99 0.45 -7.09
C THR A 56 1.19 1.66 -7.98
N VAL A 57 0.38 2.72 -7.82
CA VAL A 57 0.50 3.96 -8.60
C VAL A 57 1.85 4.62 -8.35
N SER A 58 2.30 4.73 -7.09
CA SER A 58 3.60 5.28 -6.75
C SER A 58 4.73 4.53 -7.46
N THR A 59 4.69 3.20 -7.43
CA THR A 59 5.74 2.35 -8.01
C THR A 59 5.73 2.43 -9.55
N THR A 60 4.55 2.46 -10.18
CA THR A 60 4.43 2.68 -11.63
C THR A 60 5.03 4.02 -12.05
N VAL A 61 4.79 5.08 -11.28
CA VAL A 61 5.36 6.41 -11.53
C VAL A 61 6.88 6.39 -11.36
N THR A 62 7.42 5.68 -10.37
CA THR A 62 8.88 5.56 -10.19
C THR A 62 9.56 4.81 -11.33
N ILE A 63 8.91 3.77 -11.89
CA ILE A 63 9.45 2.97 -13.00
C ILE A 63 9.41 3.72 -14.34
N HIS A 64 8.51 4.69 -14.49
CA HIS A 64 8.29 5.35 -15.78
C HIS A 64 9.54 6.17 -16.19
N PRO A 65 10.03 6.05 -17.45
CA PRO A 65 11.30 6.63 -17.88
C PRO A 65 11.29 8.17 -17.99
N ALA A 66 10.11 8.79 -18.04
CA ALA A 66 9.97 10.25 -18.10
C ALA A 66 9.90 10.93 -16.71
N THR A 67 10.02 10.17 -15.63
CA THR A 67 9.81 10.66 -14.26
C THR A 67 11.14 10.81 -13.52
N PRO A 68 11.26 11.80 -12.60
CA PRO A 68 12.46 11.96 -11.81
C PRO A 68 12.78 10.70 -10.99
N PRO A 69 14.06 10.47 -10.59
CA PRO A 69 14.51 9.26 -9.88
C PRO A 69 13.79 8.92 -8.57
N HIS A 70 12.93 9.80 -8.07
CA HIS A 70 12.16 9.64 -6.84
C HIS A 70 10.64 9.67 -7.08
N GLY A 71 10.18 9.54 -8.33
CA GLY A 71 8.75 9.59 -8.70
C GLY A 71 8.10 10.99 -8.56
N GLY A 72 8.83 11.97 -8.03
CA GLY A 72 8.36 13.34 -7.86
C GLY A 72 7.21 13.48 -6.86
N TRP A 73 6.47 14.59 -6.97
CA TRP A 73 5.37 14.92 -6.06
C TRP A 73 4.26 13.86 -6.02
N VAL A 74 4.02 13.16 -7.14
CA VAL A 74 2.99 12.12 -7.24
C VAL A 74 3.31 10.96 -6.29
N ALA A 75 4.55 10.46 -6.31
CA ALA A 75 4.99 9.42 -5.39
C ALA A 75 4.85 9.87 -3.93
N SER A 76 5.24 11.10 -3.60
CA SER A 76 5.07 11.65 -2.24
C SER A 76 3.60 11.70 -1.80
N VAL A 77 2.69 12.13 -2.66
CA VAL A 77 1.25 12.16 -2.37
C VAL A 77 0.71 10.74 -2.17
N CYS A 78 1.08 9.78 -3.03
CA CYS A 78 0.70 8.38 -2.89
C CYS A 78 1.17 7.79 -1.54
N TRP A 79 2.40 8.09 -1.13
CA TRP A 79 2.91 7.69 0.18
C TRP A 79 2.12 8.30 1.34
N LEU A 80 1.79 9.59 1.28
CA LEU A 80 0.95 10.24 2.31
C LEU A 80 -0.43 9.58 2.41
N VAL A 81 -1.05 9.27 1.27
CA VAL A 81 -2.34 8.55 1.22
C VAL A 81 -2.22 7.17 1.84
N ALA A 82 -1.16 6.42 1.50
CA ALA A 82 -0.91 5.09 2.06
C ALA A 82 -0.73 5.16 3.59
N VAL A 83 0.08 6.10 4.09
CA VAL A 83 0.30 6.29 5.54
C VAL A 83 -1.00 6.63 6.26
N ALA A 84 -1.81 7.55 5.72
CA ALA A 84 -3.08 7.91 6.32
C ALA A 84 -4.05 6.71 6.36
N ALA A 85 -4.14 5.94 5.27
CA ALA A 85 -5.00 4.76 5.21
C ALA A 85 -4.52 3.64 6.18
N ILE A 86 -3.20 3.46 6.34
CA ILE A 86 -2.63 2.55 7.34
C ILE A 86 -3.02 3.01 8.74
N ALA A 87 -2.84 4.29 9.07
CA ALA A 87 -3.19 4.84 10.38
C ALA A 87 -4.67 4.62 10.73
N VAL A 88 -5.57 4.87 9.76
CA VAL A 88 -7.01 4.61 9.92
C VAL A 88 -7.30 3.12 10.11
N THR A 89 -6.63 2.24 9.36
CA THR A 89 -6.78 0.79 9.51
C THR A 89 -6.35 0.32 10.90
N CYS A 90 -5.19 0.77 11.38
CA CYS A 90 -4.68 0.46 12.71
C CYS A 90 -5.63 0.96 13.80
N TRP A 91 -6.11 2.21 13.69
CA TRP A 91 -7.07 2.78 14.63
C TRP A 91 -8.35 1.95 14.72
N ARG A 92 -8.93 1.57 13.57
CA ARG A 92 -10.14 0.75 13.51
C ARG A 92 -9.91 -0.65 14.08
N PHE A 93 -8.75 -1.24 13.82
CA PHE A 93 -8.39 -2.55 14.35
C PHE A 93 -8.31 -2.52 15.88
N VAL A 94 -7.57 -1.56 16.44
CA VAL A 94 -7.43 -1.40 17.90
C VAL A 94 -8.78 -1.13 18.57
N SER A 95 -9.62 -0.30 17.96
CA SER A 95 -10.96 -0.01 18.47
C SER A 95 -11.82 -1.28 18.52
N LEU A 96 -11.79 -2.08 17.45
CA LEU A 96 -12.55 -3.33 17.37
C LEU A 96 -12.07 -4.35 18.42
N THR A 97 -10.76 -4.52 18.59
CA THR A 97 -10.23 -5.46 19.58
C THR A 97 -10.59 -5.05 21.01
N ALA A 98 -10.54 -3.74 21.31
CA ALA A 98 -10.93 -3.23 22.62
C ALA A 98 -12.44 -3.46 22.91
N GLU A 99 -13.32 -3.27 21.93
CA GLU A 99 -14.75 -3.55 22.06
C GLU A 99 -15.02 -5.04 22.33
N LEU A 100 -14.28 -5.93 21.68
CA LEU A 100 -14.40 -7.38 21.85
C LEU A 100 -13.90 -7.86 23.22
N GLU A 101 -12.82 -7.28 23.74
CA GLU A 101 -12.31 -7.59 25.08
C GLU A 101 -13.29 -7.21 26.20
N VAL A 102 -13.98 -6.08 26.06
CA VAL A 102 -14.98 -5.62 27.05
C VAL A 102 -16.25 -6.49 27.04
N SER A 103 -16.52 -7.18 25.93
CA SER A 103 -17.73 -7.99 25.74
C SER A 103 -17.56 -9.47 26.11
N ALA A 104 -16.34 -9.90 26.46
CA ALA A 104 -15.97 -11.27 26.80
C ALA A 104 -15.96 -11.51 28.32
#